data_AF-A0AA35VH17-F1
#
_entry.id   AF-A0AA35VH17-F1
#
_cell.length_a   1.000
_cell.length_b   1.000
_cell.length_c   1.000
_cell.angle_alpha   90.00
_cell.angle_beta   90.00
_cell.angle_gamma   90.00
#
_symmetry.space_group_name_H-M   'P 1'
#
loop_
_entity.id
_entity.type
_entity.pdbx_description
1 polymer ?
#
loop_
_entity_poly.entity_id
_entity_poly.type
_entity_poly.pdbx_seq_one_letter_code
_entity_poly.pdbx_strand_id
1 'polypeptide(L)'
;MSEHKNVYRTMRDSSGNNLLHLAARLAPTNKLNLISGAALQIQRELQWFKEVEGFVCPLNTTQKNSFDETPQMVFTREHKELVIEGEKWMKATAESYTISAALITTIVFAAAITVPGGNNQDKGTPIFTNNTAFTVFAISDAVSLFSAVTSLLMFLSILTARFAEQDFLFKLPTKLIIGLATLFISTTTMIIAFGATLYLVFGQNNSRILIPIVVLTCLPITSFMTLQFPLIIELMSATYGRSIFGKKNPAYGYDEFGLIIDHRFY
;
A
#
# COMPACT_ATOMS: atom_id res chain seq x y z
N MET A 1 -26.01 32.53 -11.34
CA MET A 1 -26.01 31.30 -10.52
C MET A 1 -26.91 30.32 -11.25
N SER A 2 -26.36 29.42 -12.08
CA SER A 2 -27.08 28.77 -13.18
C SER A 2 -28.05 27.67 -12.71
N GLU A 3 -29.31 27.74 -13.14
CA GLU A 3 -30.41 26.83 -12.77
C GLU A 3 -30.16 25.34 -13.10
N HIS A 4 -29.29 25.04 -14.07
CA HIS A 4 -28.87 23.66 -14.38
C HIS A 4 -28.11 22.95 -13.25
N LYS A 5 -27.54 23.70 -12.28
CA LYS A 5 -26.78 23.12 -11.14
C LYS A 5 -27.66 22.40 -10.11
N ASN A 6 -28.97 22.65 -10.09
CA ASN A 6 -29.88 22.04 -9.12
C ASN A 6 -30.52 20.74 -9.60
N VAL A 7 -30.60 20.50 -10.91
CA VAL A 7 -31.38 19.38 -11.47
C VAL A 7 -30.78 18.03 -11.06
N TYR A 8 -29.45 17.86 -11.15
CA TYR A 8 -28.77 16.61 -10.76
C TYR A 8 -28.78 16.32 -9.25
N ARG A 9 -28.99 17.33 -8.41
CA ARG A 9 -29.05 17.15 -6.94
C ARG A 9 -30.39 16.61 -6.45
N THR A 10 -31.45 16.82 -7.23
CA THR A 10 -32.82 16.43 -6.89
C THR A 10 -33.40 15.38 -7.83
N MET A 11 -32.70 15.04 -8.91
CA MET A 11 -33.12 13.96 -9.81
C MET A 11 -33.16 12.61 -9.10
N ARG A 12 -34.24 11.88 -9.33
CA ARG A 12 -34.46 10.52 -8.89
C ARG A 12 -34.77 9.66 -10.12
N ASP A 13 -34.29 8.43 -10.12
CA ASP A 13 -34.72 7.44 -11.12
C ASP A 13 -36.16 6.96 -10.85
N SER A 14 -36.67 6.10 -11.73
CA SER A 14 -37.99 5.48 -11.60
C SER A 14 -38.19 4.64 -10.33
N SER A 15 -37.10 4.27 -9.65
CA SER A 15 -37.08 3.49 -8.41
C SER A 15 -36.79 4.36 -7.19
N GLY A 16 -36.85 5.68 -7.32
CA GLY A 16 -36.61 6.63 -6.24
C GLY A 16 -35.14 6.76 -5.83
N ASN A 17 -34.20 6.18 -6.58
CA ASN A 17 -32.77 6.29 -6.30
C ASN A 17 -32.28 7.70 -6.64
N ASN A 18 -31.66 8.36 -5.67
CA ASN A 18 -30.91 9.58 -5.91
C ASN A 18 -29.50 9.26 -6.47
N LEU A 19 -28.74 10.30 -6.81
CA LEU A 19 -27.39 10.17 -7.35
C LEU A 19 -26.45 9.29 -6.50
N LEU A 20 -26.58 9.35 -5.18
CA LEU A 20 -25.71 8.59 -4.27
C LEU A 20 -26.08 7.10 -4.23
N HIS A 21 -27.36 6.75 -4.38
CA HIS A 21 -27.78 5.35 -4.57
C HIS A 21 -27.23 4.76 -5.87
N LEU A 22 -27.20 5.55 -6.95
CA LEU A 22 -26.61 5.11 -8.21
C LEU A 22 -25.10 4.92 -8.06
N ALA A 23 -24.40 5.86 -7.43
CA ALA A 23 -22.98 5.73 -7.12
C ALA A 23 -22.65 4.53 -6.22
N ALA A 24 -23.61 4.10 -5.40
CA ALA A 24 -23.49 2.94 -4.52
C ALA A 24 -23.56 1.58 -5.23
N ARG A 25 -23.96 1.55 -6.52
CA ARG A 25 -23.94 0.32 -7.30
C ARG A 25 -22.53 -0.04 -7.73
N LEU A 26 -22.24 -1.33 -7.71
CA LEU A 26 -20.95 -1.87 -8.12
C LEU A 26 -20.67 -1.56 -9.60
N ALA A 27 -19.47 -1.07 -9.89
CA ALA A 27 -19.04 -0.82 -11.27
C ALA A 27 -19.00 -2.14 -12.09
N PRO A 28 -19.27 -2.07 -13.41
CA PRO A 28 -19.18 -3.26 -14.26
C PRO A 28 -17.78 -3.87 -14.28
N THR A 29 -17.72 -5.19 -14.44
CA THR A 29 -16.51 -6.01 -14.23
C THR A 29 -15.32 -5.59 -15.12
N ASN A 30 -15.59 -5.08 -16.32
CA ASN A 30 -14.56 -4.55 -17.22
C ASN A 30 -13.81 -3.35 -16.64
N LYS A 31 -14.46 -2.53 -15.81
CA LYS A 31 -13.84 -1.41 -15.10
C LYS A 31 -13.22 -1.82 -13.78
N LEU A 32 -13.83 -2.78 -13.09
CA LEU A 32 -13.34 -3.31 -11.82
C LEU A 32 -11.99 -4.05 -12.01
N ASN A 33 -11.87 -4.85 -13.07
CA ASN A 33 -10.68 -5.64 -13.37
C ASN A 33 -9.45 -4.82 -13.82
N LEU A 34 -9.60 -3.51 -14.05
CA LEU A 34 -8.46 -2.63 -14.34
C LEU A 34 -7.59 -2.37 -13.10
N ILE A 35 -8.09 -2.68 -11.91
CA ILE A 35 -7.41 -2.45 -10.64
C ILE A 35 -6.92 -3.80 -10.09
N SER A 36 -5.63 -3.85 -9.76
CA SER A 36 -4.98 -5.06 -9.25
C SER A 36 -5.40 -5.37 -7.81
N GLY A 37 -6.15 -6.45 -7.61
CA GLY A 37 -6.48 -6.96 -6.28
C GLY A 37 -7.77 -6.39 -5.69
N ALA A 38 -8.58 -7.27 -5.10
CA ALA A 38 -9.92 -6.94 -4.58
C ALA A 38 -9.90 -5.83 -3.51
N ALA A 39 -8.84 -5.74 -2.71
CA ALA A 39 -8.70 -4.69 -1.69
C ALA A 39 -8.55 -3.29 -2.30
N LEU A 40 -7.85 -3.17 -3.42
CA LEU A 40 -7.72 -1.91 -4.16
C LEU A 40 -9.00 -1.56 -4.92
N GLN A 41 -9.72 -2.57 -5.41
CA GLN A 41 -11.03 -2.39 -6.05
C GLN A 41 -12.05 -1.81 -5.08
N ILE A 42 -12.23 -2.40 -3.88
CA ILE A 42 -13.16 -1.85 -2.88
C ILE A 42 -12.73 -0.48 -2.37
N GLN A 43 -11.43 -0.23 -2.22
CA GLN A 43 -10.91 1.09 -1.86
C GLN A 43 -11.34 2.15 -2.89
N ARG A 44 -11.24 1.83 -4.18
CA ARG A 44 -11.65 2.74 -5.26
C ARG A 44 -13.15 3.00 -5.27
N GLU A 45 -13.95 1.96 -5.10
CA GLU A 45 -15.41 2.09 -5.04
C GLU A 45 -15.84 2.95 -3.83
N LEU A 46 -15.17 2.80 -2.69
CA LEU A 46 -15.39 3.66 -1.52
C LEU A 46 -14.97 5.10 -1.76
N GLN A 47 -13.82 5.34 -2.42
CA GLN A 47 -13.38 6.70 -2.78
C GLN A 47 -14.38 7.37 -3.70
N TRP A 48 -14.89 6.64 -4.69
CA TRP A 48 -15.94 7.13 -5.58
C TRP A 48 -17.21 7.48 -4.81
N PHE A 49 -17.67 6.57 -3.94
CA PHE A 49 -18.87 6.79 -3.12
C PHE A 49 -18.73 8.04 -2.23
N LYS A 50 -17.59 8.21 -1.57
CA LYS A 50 -17.30 9.39 -0.73
C LYS A 50 -17.21 10.70 -1.51
N GLU A 51 -16.68 10.64 -2.73
CA GLU A 51 -16.56 11.82 -3.58
C GLU A 51 -17.94 12.27 -4.10
N VAL A 52 -18.81 11.33 -4.48
CA VAL A 52 -20.21 11.63 -4.83
C VAL A 52 -20.99 12.11 -3.60
N GLU A 53 -20.76 11.52 -2.42
CA GLU A 53 -21.35 11.95 -1.14
C GLU A 53 -21.03 13.43 -0.85
N GLY A 54 -19.79 13.87 -1.09
CA GLY A 54 -19.38 15.27 -0.93
C GLY A 54 -19.99 16.25 -1.95
N PHE A 55 -20.59 15.75 -3.04
CA PHE A 55 -21.21 16.57 -4.08
C PHE A 55 -22.72 16.77 -3.89
N VAL A 56 -23.40 15.77 -3.33
CA VAL A 56 -24.86 15.77 -3.13
C VAL A 56 -25.28 16.54 -1.87
N CYS A 57 -26.57 16.86 -1.76
CA CYS A 57 -27.12 17.46 -0.55
C CYS A 57 -27.06 16.45 0.62
N PRO A 58 -26.71 16.85 1.86
CA PRO A 58 -26.69 15.94 3.00
C PRO A 58 -28.00 15.19 3.25
N LEU A 59 -29.15 15.75 2.86
CA LEU A 59 -30.44 15.07 2.96
C LEU A 59 -30.52 13.82 2.08
N ASN A 60 -29.72 13.73 1.01
CA ASN A 60 -29.72 12.59 0.10
C ASN A 60 -29.00 11.36 0.69
N THR A 61 -28.19 11.52 1.74
CA THR A 61 -27.47 10.40 2.39
C THR A 61 -28.38 9.54 3.26
N THR A 62 -29.47 10.12 3.77
CA THR A 62 -30.45 9.43 4.64
C THR A 62 -31.77 9.15 3.92
N GLN A 63 -32.00 9.75 2.76
CA GLN A 63 -33.16 9.44 1.93
C GLN A 63 -33.15 7.99 1.51
N LYS A 64 -34.34 7.38 1.56
CA LYS A 64 -34.55 6.01 1.13
C LYS A 64 -35.14 5.95 -0.27
N ASN A 65 -34.77 4.92 -1.03
CA ASN A 65 -35.37 4.61 -2.32
C ASN A 65 -36.73 3.90 -2.15
N SER A 66 -37.35 3.48 -3.25
CA SER A 66 -38.62 2.74 -3.23
C SER A 66 -38.55 1.37 -2.56
N PHE A 67 -37.34 0.87 -2.25
CA PHE A 67 -37.08 -0.37 -1.53
C PHE A 67 -36.77 -0.15 -0.04
N ASP A 68 -36.97 1.07 0.48
CA ASP A 68 -36.66 1.46 1.85
C ASP A 68 -35.15 1.36 2.22
N GLU A 69 -34.26 1.36 1.22
CA GLU A 69 -32.81 1.33 1.39
C GLU A 69 -32.22 2.75 1.32
N THR A 70 -31.23 3.05 2.16
CA THR A 70 -30.38 4.25 2.02
C THR A 70 -29.23 3.98 1.03
N PRO A 71 -28.53 5.02 0.53
CA PRO A 71 -27.37 4.81 -0.34
C PRO A 71 -26.28 3.93 0.28
N GLN A 72 -26.04 4.07 1.60
CA GLN A 72 -25.07 3.24 2.31
C GLN A 72 -25.53 1.78 2.40
N MET A 73 -26.83 1.51 2.57
CA MET A 73 -27.36 0.15 2.56
C MET A 73 -27.18 -0.51 1.20
N VAL A 74 -27.44 0.22 0.12
CA VAL A 74 -27.18 -0.25 -1.25
C VAL A 74 -25.70 -0.54 -1.45
N PHE A 75 -24.80 0.36 -1.01
CA PHE A 75 -23.35 0.15 -1.14
C PHE A 75 -22.92 -1.13 -0.44
N THR A 76 -23.29 -1.30 0.83
CA THR A 76 -22.95 -2.47 1.64
C THR A 76 -23.48 -3.77 1.00
N ARG A 77 -24.69 -3.74 0.42
CA ARG A 77 -25.30 -4.91 -0.22
C ARG A 77 -24.57 -5.29 -1.52
N GLU A 78 -24.32 -4.33 -2.38
CA GLU A 78 -23.69 -4.52 -3.70
C GLU A 78 -22.19 -4.89 -3.59
N HIS A 79 -21.50 -4.41 -2.56
CA HIS A 79 -20.05 -4.62 -2.39
C HIS A 79 -19.68 -5.72 -1.39
N LYS A 80 -20.67 -6.44 -0.84
CA LYS A 80 -20.45 -7.44 0.21
C LYS A 80 -19.40 -8.50 -0.17
N GLU A 81 -19.50 -9.05 -1.38
CA GLU A 81 -18.55 -10.06 -1.86
C GLU A 81 -17.16 -9.47 -2.06
N LEU A 82 -17.09 -8.26 -2.64
CA LEU A 82 -15.83 -7.56 -2.88
C LEU A 82 -15.10 -7.21 -1.56
N VAL A 83 -15.82 -6.87 -0.49
CA VAL A 83 -15.24 -6.66 0.84
C VAL A 83 -14.63 -7.95 1.39
N ILE A 84 -15.31 -9.09 1.23
CA ILE A 84 -14.81 -10.41 1.67
C ILE A 84 -13.55 -10.80 0.88
N GLU A 85 -13.57 -10.61 -0.44
CA GLU A 85 -12.41 -10.87 -1.29
C GLU A 85 -11.25 -9.92 -0.97
N GLY A 86 -11.54 -8.64 -0.71
CA GLY A 86 -10.56 -7.65 -0.30
C GLY A 86 -9.92 -7.99 1.04
N GLU A 87 -10.70 -8.46 2.02
CA GLU A 87 -10.19 -8.96 3.30
C GLU A 87 -9.25 -10.14 3.09
N LYS A 88 -9.68 -11.14 2.30
CA LYS A 88 -8.87 -12.33 2.00
C LYS A 88 -7.57 -11.95 1.31
N TRP A 89 -7.63 -11.08 0.32
CA TRP A 89 -6.44 -10.61 -0.42
C TRP A 89 -5.46 -9.90 0.51
N MET A 90 -5.94 -9.02 1.39
CA MET A 90 -5.10 -8.26 2.29
C MET A 90 -4.47 -9.15 3.38
N LYS A 91 -5.22 -10.11 3.91
CA LYS A 91 -4.68 -11.11 4.87
C LYS A 91 -3.61 -11.99 4.22
N ALA A 92 -3.88 -12.57 3.06
CA ALA A 92 -2.91 -13.42 2.35
C ALA A 92 -1.61 -12.65 2.02
N THR A 93 -1.75 -11.39 1.62
CA THR A 93 -0.64 -10.48 1.33
C THR A 93 0.16 -10.16 2.60
N ALA A 94 -0.52 -9.77 3.68
CA ALA A 94 0.11 -9.48 4.97
C ALA A 94 0.80 -10.73 5.57
N GLU A 95 0.21 -11.92 5.47
CA GLU A 95 0.81 -13.19 5.91
C GLU A 95 2.12 -13.46 5.16
N SER A 96 2.09 -13.37 3.83
CA SER A 96 3.27 -13.61 2.98
C SER A 96 4.43 -12.68 3.35
N TYR A 97 4.16 -11.38 3.51
CA TYR A 97 5.20 -10.41 3.86
C TYR A 97 5.59 -10.45 5.34
N THR A 98 4.72 -10.90 6.25
CA THR A 98 5.08 -11.18 7.65
C THR A 98 6.15 -12.26 7.72
N ILE A 99 6.01 -13.33 6.93
CA ILE A 99 7.02 -14.41 6.84
C ILE A 99 8.34 -13.84 6.33
N SER A 100 8.34 -13.05 5.26
CA SER A 100 9.55 -12.40 4.75
C SER A 100 10.21 -11.48 5.78
N ALA A 101 9.43 -10.63 6.45
CA ALA A 101 9.93 -9.72 7.49
C ALA A 101 10.54 -10.48 8.68
N ALA A 102 9.91 -11.57 9.12
CA ALA A 102 10.43 -12.42 10.18
C ALA A 102 11.76 -13.06 9.79
N LEU A 103 11.87 -13.62 8.58
CA LEU A 103 13.11 -14.20 8.06
C LEU A 103 14.25 -13.18 8.03
N ILE A 104 14.00 -11.98 7.49
CA ILE A 104 15.00 -10.90 7.47
C ILE A 104 15.41 -10.51 8.88
N THR A 105 14.45 -10.34 9.80
CA THR A 105 14.71 -10.03 11.21
C THR A 105 15.64 -11.06 11.83
N THR A 106 15.37 -12.36 11.63
CA THR A 106 16.21 -13.44 12.17
C THR A 106 17.62 -13.43 11.58
N ILE A 107 17.76 -13.26 10.27
CA ILE A 107 19.06 -13.25 9.58
C ILE A 107 19.93 -12.09 10.07
N VAL A 108 19.35 -10.89 10.10
CA VAL A 108 20.03 -9.65 10.49
C VAL A 108 20.36 -9.68 11.99
N PHE A 109 19.43 -10.12 12.83
CA PHE A 109 19.69 -10.28 14.26
C PHE A 109 20.84 -11.26 14.53
N ALA A 110 20.88 -12.39 13.81
CA ALA A 110 22.00 -13.32 13.91
C ALA A 110 23.32 -12.65 13.49
N ALA A 111 23.33 -11.91 12.37
CA ALA A 111 24.51 -11.18 11.91
C ALA A 111 25.00 -10.13 12.92
N ALA A 112 24.09 -9.45 13.63
CA ALA A 112 24.42 -8.49 14.68
C ALA A 112 25.19 -9.13 15.86
N ILE A 113 24.80 -10.35 16.26
CA ILE A 113 25.45 -11.07 17.37
C ILE A 113 26.68 -11.88 16.91
N THR A 114 26.71 -12.30 15.64
CA THR A 114 27.86 -12.98 15.01
C THR A 114 28.57 -12.02 14.06
N VAL A 115 29.15 -10.95 14.62
CA VAL A 115 29.82 -9.91 13.83
C VAL A 115 30.90 -10.47 12.89
N PRO A 116 31.05 -9.90 11.68
CA PRO A 116 32.10 -10.33 10.73
C PRO A 116 33.49 -10.29 11.36
N GLY A 117 34.26 -11.36 11.20
CA GLY A 117 35.60 -11.50 11.79
C GLY A 117 35.62 -11.86 13.27
N GLY A 118 34.48 -11.85 13.97
CA GLY A 118 34.40 -12.16 15.40
C GLY A 118 34.98 -11.08 16.31
N ASN A 119 35.18 -11.44 17.58
CA ASN A 119 35.65 -10.52 18.61
C ASN A 119 37.10 -10.83 19.01
N ASN A 120 37.84 -9.78 19.33
CA ASN A 120 39.16 -9.90 19.95
C ASN A 120 39.01 -10.44 21.37
N GLN A 121 39.64 -11.58 21.67
CA GLN A 121 39.50 -12.28 22.96
C GLN A 121 39.98 -11.46 24.16
N ASP A 122 40.92 -10.52 23.96
CA ASP A 122 41.49 -9.73 25.05
C ASP A 122 40.64 -8.50 25.40
N LYS A 123 39.91 -7.95 24.42
CA LYS A 123 39.17 -6.68 24.56
C LYS A 123 37.66 -6.84 24.43
N GLY A 124 37.16 -7.98 23.97
CA GLY A 124 35.75 -8.23 23.67
C GLY A 124 35.19 -7.39 22.51
N THR A 125 36.04 -6.64 21.79
CA THR A 125 35.63 -5.74 20.70
C THR A 125 35.75 -6.42 19.34
N PRO A 126 34.90 -6.08 18.35
CA PRO A 126 34.98 -6.64 17.01
C PRO A 126 36.35 -6.41 16.37
N ILE A 127 36.92 -7.42 15.70
CA ILE A 127 38.27 -7.35 15.12
C ILE A 127 38.38 -6.22 14.07
N PHE A 128 37.29 -5.99 13.32
CA PHE A 128 37.25 -4.97 12.27
C PHE A 128 36.76 -3.59 12.73
N THR A 129 36.75 -3.29 14.04
CA THR A 129 36.19 -2.02 14.59
C THR A 129 36.72 -0.75 13.90
N ASN A 130 37.99 -0.73 13.48
CA ASN A 130 38.60 0.43 12.79
C ASN A 130 38.43 0.45 11.26
N ASN A 131 37.73 -0.53 10.67
CA ASN A 131 37.49 -0.59 9.23
C ASN A 131 36.18 0.13 8.88
N THR A 132 36.22 1.04 7.89
CA THR A 132 35.04 1.76 7.41
C THR A 132 33.92 0.83 6.94
N ALA A 133 34.25 -0.32 6.34
CA ALA A 133 33.25 -1.31 5.94
C ALA A 133 32.53 -1.95 7.14
N PHE A 134 33.18 -2.04 8.30
CA PHE A 134 32.53 -2.51 9.53
C PHE A 134 31.51 -1.51 10.04
N THR A 135 31.81 -0.21 9.98
CA THR A 135 30.84 0.85 10.30
C THR A 135 29.62 0.80 9.36
N VAL A 136 29.85 0.61 8.05
CA VAL A 136 28.77 0.46 7.06
C VAL A 136 27.92 -0.78 7.36
N PHE A 137 28.56 -1.91 7.67
CA PHE A 137 27.87 -3.13 8.11
C PHE A 137 26.98 -2.85 9.32
N ALA A 138 27.54 -2.34 10.42
CA ALA A 138 26.82 -2.17 11.68
C ALA A 138 25.61 -1.21 11.55
N ILE A 139 25.77 -0.09 10.82
CA ILE A 139 24.66 0.86 10.59
C ILE A 139 23.59 0.22 9.71
N SER A 140 23.99 -0.42 8.60
CA SER A 140 23.04 -1.02 7.66
C SER A 140 22.27 -2.18 8.30
N ASP A 141 22.96 -3.00 9.11
CA ASP A 141 22.37 -4.10 9.86
C ASP A 141 21.34 -3.60 10.88
N ALA A 142 21.66 -2.56 11.65
CA ALA A 142 20.73 -1.94 12.58
C ALA A 142 19.48 -1.36 11.87
N VAL A 143 19.67 -0.60 10.78
CA VAL A 143 18.55 -0.04 10.01
C VAL A 143 17.69 -1.16 9.43
N SER A 144 18.33 -2.23 8.95
CA SER A 144 17.64 -3.41 8.43
C SER A 144 16.76 -4.07 9.48
N LEU A 145 17.29 -4.28 10.69
CA LEU A 145 16.59 -4.95 11.78
C LEU A 145 15.37 -4.15 12.24
N PHE A 146 15.55 -2.87 12.56
CA PHE A 146 14.44 -2.03 13.04
C PHE A 146 13.36 -1.84 11.96
N SER A 147 13.76 -1.72 10.70
CA SER A 147 12.80 -1.60 9.59
C SER A 147 12.04 -2.91 9.36
N ALA A 148 12.68 -4.08 9.46
CA ALA A 148 12.01 -5.39 9.36
C ALA A 148 11.00 -5.60 10.50
N VAL A 149 11.38 -5.27 11.74
CA VAL A 149 10.47 -5.38 12.90
C VAL A 149 9.29 -4.42 12.76
N THR A 150 9.51 -3.20 12.29
CA THR A 150 8.42 -2.24 12.02
C THR A 150 7.46 -2.80 10.97
N SER A 151 8.00 -3.38 9.89
CA SER A 151 7.22 -4.03 8.84
C SER A 151 6.37 -5.19 9.38
N LEU A 152 6.99 -6.07 10.17
CA LEU A 152 6.33 -7.19 10.85
C LEU A 152 5.14 -6.72 11.70
N LEU A 153 5.33 -5.67 12.50
CA LEU A 153 4.26 -5.11 13.34
C LEU A 153 3.11 -4.53 12.50
N MET A 154 3.42 -3.87 11.37
CA MET A 154 2.39 -3.33 10.47
C MET A 154 1.56 -4.44 9.84
N PHE A 155 2.19 -5.51 9.34
CA PHE A 155 1.46 -6.64 8.78
C PHE A 155 0.67 -7.41 9.84
N LEU A 156 1.22 -7.61 11.04
CA LEU A 156 0.47 -8.20 12.15
C LEU A 156 -0.74 -7.34 12.54
N SER A 157 -0.59 -6.01 12.47
CA SER A 157 -1.70 -5.07 12.70
C SER A 157 -2.79 -5.14 11.63
N ILE A 158 -2.50 -5.67 10.44
CA ILE A 158 -3.50 -5.97 9.41
C ILE A 158 -4.19 -7.29 9.73
N LEU A 159 -3.44 -8.33 10.09
CA LEU A 159 -4.00 -9.66 10.41
C LEU A 159 -4.92 -9.65 11.63
N THR A 160 -4.65 -8.75 12.58
CA THR A 160 -5.47 -8.57 13.80
C THR A 160 -6.55 -7.49 13.67
N ALA A 161 -6.62 -6.78 12.54
CA ALA A 161 -7.61 -5.75 12.33
C ALA A 161 -9.02 -6.33 12.14
N ARG A 162 -10.02 -5.55 12.56
CA ARG A 162 -11.40 -5.75 12.12
C ARG A 162 -11.53 -5.15 10.72
N PHE A 163 -11.94 -5.94 9.74
CA PHE A 163 -12.10 -5.51 8.35
C PHE A 163 -13.49 -4.88 8.16
N ALA A 164 -13.69 -3.67 8.69
CA ALA A 164 -14.87 -2.88 8.35
C ALA A 164 -14.70 -2.30 6.95
N GLU A 165 -15.79 -2.20 6.18
CA GLU A 165 -15.80 -1.62 4.84
C GLU A 165 -15.05 -0.27 4.77
N GLN A 166 -15.34 0.65 5.70
CA GLN A 166 -14.71 1.98 5.75
C GLN A 166 -13.20 1.94 6.03
N ASP A 167 -12.68 0.87 6.63
CA ASP A 167 -11.25 0.77 6.92
C ASP A 167 -10.41 0.52 5.65
N PHE A 168 -11.04 0.06 4.55
CA PHE A 168 -10.41 -0.08 3.23
C PHE A 168 -10.11 1.26 2.56
N LEU A 169 -10.70 2.37 3.00
CA LEU A 169 -10.43 3.68 2.41
C LEU A 169 -8.98 4.13 2.61
N PHE A 170 -8.54 4.14 3.88
CA PHE A 170 -7.24 4.69 4.26
C PHE A 170 -6.51 3.83 5.29
N LYS A 171 -7.19 3.33 6.33
CA LYS A 171 -6.52 2.70 7.46
C LYS A 171 -5.75 1.43 7.06
N LEU A 172 -6.40 0.51 6.37
CA LEU A 172 -5.77 -0.75 5.97
C LEU A 172 -4.72 -0.54 4.85
N PRO A 173 -5.00 0.22 3.77
CA PRO A 173 -3.99 0.52 2.75
C PRO A 173 -2.76 1.25 3.32
N THR A 174 -2.96 2.20 4.25
CA THR A 174 -1.83 2.92 4.89
C THR A 174 -0.92 1.97 5.66
N LYS A 175 -1.48 1.05 6.45
CA LYS A 175 -0.69 0.02 7.15
C LYS A 175 0.08 -0.86 6.17
N LEU A 176 -0.56 -1.26 5.06
CA LEU A 176 0.07 -2.08 4.03
C LEU A 176 1.24 -1.33 3.36
N ILE A 177 1.05 -0.06 3.01
CA ILE A 177 2.07 0.81 2.43
C ILE A 177 3.26 0.97 3.38
N ILE A 178 3.02 1.30 4.65
CA ILE A 178 4.10 1.45 5.64
C ILE A 178 4.85 0.13 5.83
N GLY A 179 4.13 -0.99 5.91
CA GLY A 179 4.70 -2.33 6.02
C GLY A 179 5.62 -2.67 4.83
N LEU A 180 5.14 -2.44 3.60
CA LEU A 180 5.92 -2.68 2.38
C LEU A 180 7.13 -1.75 2.25
N ALA A 181 6.95 -0.45 2.53
CA ALA A 181 8.04 0.52 2.46
C ALA A 181 9.16 0.22 3.45
N THR A 182 8.81 -0.15 4.69
CA THR A 182 9.81 -0.54 5.71
C THR A 182 10.47 -1.88 5.41
N LEU A 183 9.73 -2.85 4.84
CA LEU A 183 10.31 -4.11 4.36
C LEU A 183 11.33 -3.87 3.24
N PHE A 184 11.02 -2.92 2.36
CA PHE A 184 11.86 -2.56 1.24
C PHE A 184 13.17 -1.90 1.67
N ILE A 185 13.07 -0.94 2.61
CA ILE A 185 14.24 -0.33 3.25
C ILE A 185 15.08 -1.43 3.90
N SER A 186 14.45 -2.31 4.68
CA SER A 186 15.13 -3.41 5.36
C SER A 186 15.90 -4.31 4.40
N THR A 187 15.24 -4.81 3.36
CA THR A 187 15.84 -5.69 2.36
C THR A 187 17.04 -5.04 1.67
N THR A 188 16.91 -3.76 1.30
CA THR A 188 18.00 -3.00 0.66
C THR A 188 19.19 -2.87 1.60
N THR A 189 18.97 -2.49 2.86
CA THR A 189 20.03 -2.35 3.86
C THR A 189 20.66 -3.68 4.25
N MET A 190 19.90 -4.77 4.27
CA MET A 190 20.42 -6.13 4.48
C MET A 190 21.41 -6.52 3.36
N ILE A 191 21.09 -6.24 2.09
CA ILE A 191 21.99 -6.53 0.97
C ILE A 191 23.27 -5.68 1.07
N ILE A 192 23.17 -4.42 1.50
CA ILE A 192 24.33 -3.55 1.74
C ILE A 192 25.20 -4.11 2.88
N ALA A 193 24.58 -4.52 3.99
CA ALA A 193 25.28 -5.13 5.12
C ALA A 193 26.02 -6.41 4.69
N PHE A 194 25.36 -7.26 3.91
CA PHE A 194 25.97 -8.47 3.36
C PHE A 194 27.15 -8.16 2.43
N GLY A 195 27.01 -7.16 1.55
CA GLY A 195 28.10 -6.69 0.69
C GLY A 195 29.30 -6.18 1.49
N ALA A 196 29.06 -5.41 2.56
CA ALA A 196 30.10 -4.95 3.47
C ALA A 196 30.81 -6.12 4.18
N THR A 197 30.05 -7.14 4.62
CA THR A 197 30.60 -8.37 5.20
C THR A 197 31.49 -9.12 4.22
N LEU A 198 31.07 -9.31 2.97
CA LEU A 198 31.89 -9.95 1.95
C LEU A 198 33.19 -9.17 1.69
N TYR A 199 33.13 -7.85 1.70
CA TYR A 199 34.32 -7.02 1.56
C TYR A 199 35.26 -7.14 2.77
N LEU A 200 34.74 -7.18 4.00
CA LEU A 200 35.54 -7.38 5.21
C LEU A 200 36.26 -8.73 5.20
N VAL A 201 35.57 -9.80 4.79
CA VAL A 201 36.10 -11.17 4.83
C VAL A 201 37.07 -11.45 3.67
N PHE A 202 36.76 -11.00 2.46
CA PHE A 202 37.52 -11.37 1.26
C PHE A 202 38.23 -10.19 0.57
N GLY A 203 37.75 -8.96 0.76
CA GLY A 203 38.18 -7.79 0.00
C GLY A 203 39.50 -7.16 0.45
N GLN A 204 39.92 -7.35 1.71
CA GLN A 204 41.14 -6.74 2.23
C GLN A 204 42.42 -7.17 1.49
N ASN A 205 42.47 -8.41 0.97
CA ASN A 205 43.68 -8.94 0.32
C ASN A 205 43.63 -8.94 -1.22
N ASN A 206 42.46 -8.72 -1.84
CA ASN A 206 42.32 -8.80 -3.29
C ASN A 206 41.22 -7.88 -3.83
N SER A 207 41.62 -6.74 -4.40
CA SER A 207 40.70 -5.76 -5.00
C SER A 207 39.88 -6.30 -6.17
N ARG A 208 40.29 -7.41 -6.81
CA ARG A 208 39.50 -8.05 -7.90
C ARG A 208 38.20 -8.67 -7.40
N ILE A 209 38.07 -8.96 -6.10
CA ILE A 209 36.86 -9.52 -5.48
C ILE A 209 35.76 -8.45 -5.32
N LEU A 210 36.08 -7.16 -5.44
CA LEU A 210 35.09 -6.09 -5.42
C LEU A 210 34.09 -6.18 -6.58
N ILE A 211 34.56 -6.54 -7.78
CA ILE A 211 33.72 -6.63 -8.98
C ILE A 211 32.57 -7.63 -8.78
N PRO A 212 32.80 -8.90 -8.40
CA PRO A 212 31.70 -9.84 -8.16
C PRO A 212 30.81 -9.45 -6.97
N ILE A 213 31.34 -8.81 -5.92
CA ILE A 213 30.52 -8.32 -4.79
C ILE A 213 29.54 -7.24 -5.26
N VAL A 214 30.01 -6.27 -6.05
CA VAL A 214 29.16 -5.21 -6.61
C VAL A 214 28.10 -5.80 -7.52
N VAL A 215 28.47 -6.72 -8.42
CA VAL A 215 27.50 -7.39 -9.30
C VAL A 215 26.46 -8.16 -8.49
N LEU A 216 26.88 -8.94 -7.49
CA LEU A 216 25.98 -9.76 -6.67
C LEU A 216 25.03 -8.93 -5.80
N THR A 217 25.43 -7.72 -5.38
CA THR A 217 24.58 -6.81 -4.61
C THR A 217 23.65 -5.99 -5.50
N CYS A 218 24.12 -5.53 -6.67
CA CYS A 218 23.31 -4.74 -7.61
C CYS A 218 22.16 -5.56 -8.23
N LEU A 219 22.37 -6.83 -8.57
CA LEU A 219 21.35 -7.69 -9.19
C LEU A 219 20.05 -7.82 -8.36
N PRO A 220 20.09 -8.24 -7.08
CA PRO A 220 18.88 -8.34 -6.27
C PRO A 220 18.27 -6.97 -5.97
N ILE A 221 19.07 -5.92 -5.76
CA ILE A 221 18.54 -4.56 -5.54
C ILE A 221 17.77 -4.07 -6.78
N THR A 222 18.35 -4.21 -7.97
CA THR A 222 17.70 -3.78 -9.22
C THR A 222 16.44 -4.60 -9.52
N SER A 223 16.50 -5.93 -9.35
CA SER A 223 15.31 -6.79 -9.47
C SER A 223 14.19 -6.36 -8.52
N PHE A 224 14.53 -6.14 -7.24
CA PHE A 224 13.57 -5.74 -6.23
C PHE A 224 12.98 -4.34 -6.48
N MET A 225 13.80 -3.39 -6.92
CA MET A 225 13.36 -2.06 -7.38
C MET A 225 12.39 -2.16 -8.56
N THR A 226 12.66 -3.01 -9.55
CA THR A 226 11.77 -3.13 -10.71
C THR A 226 10.43 -3.80 -10.39
N LEU A 227 10.41 -4.75 -9.46
CA LEU A 227 9.21 -5.55 -9.16
C LEU A 227 8.33 -4.95 -8.06
N GLN A 228 8.92 -4.42 -6.99
CA GLN A 228 8.17 -3.99 -5.79
C GLN A 228 7.84 -2.49 -5.80
N PHE A 229 8.70 -1.66 -6.38
CA PHE A 229 8.52 -0.23 -6.40
C PHE A 229 7.25 0.23 -7.14
N PRO A 230 6.87 -0.36 -8.31
CA PRO A 230 5.62 -0.01 -8.97
C PRO A 230 4.40 -0.29 -8.09
N LEU A 231 4.40 -1.38 -7.33
CA LEU A 231 3.31 -1.76 -6.44
C LEU A 231 3.11 -0.77 -5.29
N ILE A 232 4.21 -0.29 -4.68
CA ILE A 232 4.14 0.74 -3.62
C ILE A 232 3.63 2.07 -4.20
N ILE A 233 4.11 2.46 -5.39
CA ILE A 233 3.62 3.67 -6.07
C ILE A 233 2.15 3.56 -6.43
N GLU A 234 1.72 2.41 -6.95
CA GLU A 234 0.33 2.15 -7.30
C GLU A 234 -0.56 2.25 -6.05
N LEU A 235 -0.15 1.65 -4.94
CA LEU A 235 -0.86 1.76 -3.66
C LEU A 235 -0.91 3.21 -3.13
N MET A 236 0.20 3.94 -3.19
CA MET A 236 0.24 5.34 -2.77
C MET A 236 -0.61 6.23 -3.66
N SER A 237 -0.58 6.02 -4.98
CA SER A 237 -1.41 6.73 -5.94
C SER A 237 -2.89 6.38 -5.79
N ALA A 238 -3.21 5.11 -5.54
CA ALA A 238 -4.57 4.67 -5.26
C ALA A 238 -5.09 5.30 -3.96
N THR A 239 -4.27 5.34 -2.91
CA THR A 239 -4.68 5.81 -1.58
C THR A 239 -4.67 7.33 -1.44
N TYR A 240 -3.60 7.99 -1.88
CA TYR A 240 -3.36 9.43 -1.68
C TYR A 240 -3.32 10.24 -2.98
N GLY A 241 -3.45 9.59 -4.14
CA GLY A 241 -3.43 10.26 -5.43
C GLY A 241 -4.60 11.20 -5.61
N ARG A 242 -4.58 11.91 -6.74
CA ARG A 242 -5.60 12.91 -7.08
C ARG A 242 -7.00 12.30 -6.98
N SER A 243 -7.91 13.04 -6.33
CA SER A 243 -9.35 12.71 -6.33
C SER A 243 -9.80 12.32 -7.74
N ILE A 244 -10.75 11.38 -7.82
CA ILE A 244 -11.29 10.86 -9.08
C ILE A 244 -11.75 11.99 -10.00
N PHE A 245 -12.12 13.13 -9.41
CA PHE A 245 -12.27 14.39 -10.13
C PHE A 245 -10.97 15.19 -10.01
N GLY A 246 -10.31 15.41 -11.16
CA GLY A 246 -9.16 16.30 -11.25
C GLY A 246 -9.46 17.69 -10.66
N LYS A 247 -8.41 18.48 -10.40
CA LYS A 247 -8.47 19.83 -9.77
C LYS A 247 -9.78 20.54 -10.14
N LYS A 248 -10.66 20.77 -9.16
CA LYS A 248 -11.87 21.59 -9.28
C LYS A 248 -11.50 22.89 -10.00
N ASN A 249 -11.83 22.99 -11.28
CA ASN A 249 -11.80 24.26 -11.99
C ASN A 249 -13.20 24.87 -11.74
N PRO A 250 -13.32 25.93 -10.92
CA PRO A 250 -14.62 26.43 -10.49
C PRO A 250 -15.50 26.95 -11.64
N ALA A 251 -14.93 27.08 -12.84
CA ALA A 251 -15.60 27.52 -14.05
C ALA A 251 -16.24 26.39 -14.90
N TYR A 252 -15.82 25.11 -14.79
CA TYR A 252 -16.22 24.07 -15.76
C TYR A 252 -16.55 22.67 -15.19
N GLY A 253 -16.43 22.42 -13.88
CA GLY A 253 -16.54 21.05 -13.32
C GLY A 253 -17.93 20.40 -13.24
N TYR A 254 -18.90 20.78 -14.08
CA TYR A 254 -20.30 20.36 -13.94
C TYR A 254 -20.91 19.62 -15.14
N ASP A 255 -20.42 19.83 -16.37
CA ASP A 255 -20.81 19.01 -17.53
C ASP A 255 -20.07 17.66 -17.54
N GLU A 256 -18.86 17.61 -16.95
CA GLU A 256 -18.09 16.38 -16.76
C GLU A 256 -18.79 15.37 -15.85
N PHE A 257 -19.57 15.78 -14.84
CA PHE A 257 -20.12 14.83 -13.86
C PHE A 257 -21.23 13.95 -14.46
N GLY A 258 -22.09 14.52 -15.31
CA GLY A 258 -23.08 13.75 -16.07
C GLY A 258 -22.40 12.79 -17.05
N LEU A 259 -21.37 13.25 -17.76
CA LEU A 259 -20.55 12.44 -18.67
C LEU A 259 -19.77 11.32 -17.96
N ILE A 260 -19.28 11.56 -16.74
CA ILE A 260 -18.52 10.57 -15.96
C ILE A 260 -19.44 9.49 -15.38
N ILE A 261 -20.66 9.85 -14.96
CA ILE A 261 -21.66 8.85 -14.55
C ILE A 261 -22.09 8.01 -15.76
N ASP A 262 -22.33 8.64 -16.92
CA ASP A 262 -22.62 7.90 -18.16
C ASP A 262 -21.46 6.95 -18.49
N HIS A 263 -20.22 7.44 -18.43
CA HIS A 263 -19.07 6.58 -18.66
C HIS A 263 -18.91 5.48 -17.60
N ARG A 264 -19.29 5.66 -16.32
CA ARG A 264 -19.16 4.61 -15.28
C ARG A 264 -20.14 3.46 -15.50
N PHE A 265 -21.30 3.72 -16.07
CA PHE A 265 -22.39 2.76 -16.22
C PHE A 265 -22.64 2.28 -17.67
N TYR A 266 -22.03 2.89 -18.68
CA TYR A 266 -22.05 2.48 -20.09
C TYR A 266 -20.66 2.11 -20.65
#